data_AF-A0A4Q3TGE2-F1
#
_entry.id   AF-A0A4Q3TGE2-F1
#
_cell.length_a   1.000
_cell.length_b   1.000
_cell.length_c   1.000
_cell.angle_alpha   90.00
_cell.angle_beta   90.00
_cell.angle_gamma   90.00
#
_symmetry.space_group_name_H-M   'P 1'
#
loop_
_entity.id
_entity.type
_entity.pdbx_description
1 polymer ?
#
loop_
_entity_poly.entity_id
_entity_poly.type
_entity_poly.pdbx_seq_one_letter_code
_entity_poly.pdbx_strand_id
1 'polypeptide(L)'
;MGDPFLGRFRVKAWLLQYSERLVPASRAQAANLMLKIIPEYVLRKGLGELAIRQAKLKDYSGVDTLLGLLQTPFDEQPAHEAPYAGILPDWAVQIEISCSS
;
A
#
# COMPACT_ATOMS: atom_id res chain seq x y z
N MET A 1 10.14 1.41 17.34
CA MET A 1 9.27 1.91 16.24
C MET A 1 9.07 3.40 16.47
N GLY A 2 9.72 4.24 15.67
CA GLY A 2 9.68 5.70 15.85
C GLY A 2 8.34 6.28 15.38
N ASP A 3 7.96 7.43 15.94
CA ASP A 3 6.81 8.19 15.46
C ASP A 3 7.04 8.59 13.99
N PRO A 4 6.17 8.19 13.05
CA PRO A 4 6.33 8.51 11.64
C PRO A 4 6.08 10.00 11.34
N PHE A 5 5.57 10.78 12.30
CA PHE A 5 5.19 12.16 12.08
C PHE A 5 6.22 13.16 12.65
N LEU A 6 6.91 13.84 11.74
CA LEU A 6 7.66 15.06 12.05
C LEU A 6 6.68 16.18 12.45
N GLY A 7 6.56 16.44 13.76
CA GLY A 7 5.77 17.55 14.30
C GLY A 7 4.33 17.18 14.73
N ARG A 8 4.21 16.40 15.82
CA ARG A 8 2.94 15.94 16.42
C ARG A 8 1.84 17.00 16.52
N PHE A 9 2.19 18.23 16.86
CA PHE A 9 1.21 19.31 17.01
C PHE A 9 0.51 19.66 15.69
N ARG A 10 1.23 19.65 14.57
CA ARG A 10 0.66 19.95 13.25
C ARG A 10 -0.27 18.84 12.78
N VAL A 11 0.10 17.58 13.02
CA VAL A 11 -0.75 16.43 12.69
C VAL A 11 -2.02 16.42 13.54
N LYS A 12 -1.92 16.71 14.85
CA LYS A 12 -3.10 16.83 15.72
C LYS A 12 -4.05 17.93 15.25
N ALA A 13 -3.53 19.11 14.90
CA ALA A 13 -4.34 20.20 14.40
C ALA A 13 -5.04 19.84 13.07
N TRP A 14 -4.32 19.17 12.16
CA TRP A 14 -4.88 18.69 10.91
C TRP A 14 -5.95 17.62 11.10
N LEU A 15 -5.73 16.64 12.00
CA LEU A 15 -6.70 15.60 12.33
C LEU A 15 -7.99 16.18 12.91
N LEU A 16 -7.89 17.22 13.74
CA LEU A 16 -9.05 17.94 14.28
C LEU A 16 -9.88 18.56 13.14
N GLN A 17 -9.24 19.35 12.27
CA GLN A 17 -9.90 19.96 11.10
C GLN A 17 -10.53 18.91 10.16
N TYR A 18 -9.83 17.79 9.95
CA TYR A 18 -10.36 16.69 9.15
C TYR A 18 -11.61 16.07 9.78
N SER A 19 -11.62 15.86 11.10
CA SER A 19 -12.78 15.33 11.81
C SER A 19 -13.99 16.26 11.78
N GLU A 20 -13.77 17.57 11.88
CA GLU A 20 -14.82 18.60 11.74
C GLU A 20 -15.42 18.57 10.33
N ARG A 21 -14.58 18.41 9.29
CA ARG A 21 -15.04 18.25 7.90
C ARG A 21 -15.87 16.99 7.69
N LEU A 22 -15.62 15.92 8.44
CA LEU A 22 -16.37 14.67 8.33
C LEU A 22 -17.75 14.72 8.99
N VAL A 23 -18.05 15.70 9.86
CA VAL A 23 -19.33 15.82 10.61
C VAL A 23 -20.60 15.68 9.75
N PRO A 24 -20.67 16.23 8.52
CA PRO A 24 -21.86 16.05 7.67
C PRO A 24 -22.08 14.62 7.17
N ALA A 25 -21.05 13.77 7.17
CA ALA A 25 -21.13 12.36 6.82
C ALA A 25 -21.10 11.48 8.09
N SER A 26 -21.84 10.38 8.13
CA SER A 26 -21.64 9.45 9.25
C SER A 26 -20.25 8.81 9.14
N ARG A 27 -19.54 8.70 10.27
CA ARG A 27 -18.21 8.06 10.32
C ARG A 27 -18.22 6.65 9.72
N ALA A 28 -19.31 5.90 9.94
CA ALA A 28 -19.50 4.57 9.38
C ALA A 28 -19.64 4.58 7.84
N GLN A 29 -20.38 5.54 7.27
CA GLN A 29 -20.47 5.69 5.81
C GLN A 29 -19.11 6.10 5.21
N ALA A 30 -18.41 7.05 5.85
CA ALA A 30 -17.08 7.46 5.41
C ALA A 30 -16.10 6.28 5.41
N ALA A 31 -16.08 5.48 6.48
CA ALA A 31 -15.24 4.29 6.56
C ALA A 31 -15.58 3.25 5.47
N ASN A 32 -16.87 2.95 5.27
CA ASN A 32 -17.31 2.03 4.23
C ASN A 32 -16.96 2.50 2.81
N LEU A 33 -17.00 3.81 2.55
CA LEU A 33 -16.54 4.36 1.27
C LEU A 33 -15.02 4.29 1.15
N MET A 34 -14.28 4.55 2.23
CA MET A 34 -12.82 4.45 2.24
C MET A 34 -12.33 3.05 1.89
N LEU A 35 -12.93 2.00 2.46
CA LEU A 35 -12.60 0.60 2.13
C LEU A 35 -12.81 0.27 0.65
N LYS A 36 -13.72 0.98 -0.04
CA LYS A 36 -14.01 0.76 -1.46
C LYS A 36 -13.15 1.56 -2.42
N ILE A 37 -12.39 2.55 -1.93
CA ILE A 37 -11.60 3.48 -2.77
C ILE A 37 -10.11 3.47 -2.43
N ILE A 38 -9.73 3.07 -1.22
CA ILE A 38 -8.34 2.97 -0.79
C ILE A 38 -7.94 1.51 -0.95
N PRO A 39 -7.10 1.16 -1.93
CA PRO A 39 -6.67 -0.21 -2.10
C PRO A 39 -5.75 -0.64 -0.95
N GLU A 40 -5.93 -1.87 -0.50
CA GLU A 40 -4.99 -2.55 0.40
C GLU A 40 -3.69 -2.90 -0.34
N TYR A 41 -3.79 -3.27 -1.63
CA TYR A 41 -2.65 -3.67 -2.45
C TYR A 41 -2.39 -2.70 -3.61
N VAL A 42 -1.14 -2.26 -3.71
CA VAL A 42 -0.63 -1.44 -4.83
C VAL A 42 0.66 -2.05 -5.36
N LEU A 43 0.82 -2.06 -6.69
CA LEU A 43 2.05 -2.51 -7.32
C LEU A 43 3.19 -1.52 -7.06
N ARG A 44 3.94 -1.77 -5.99
CA ARG A 44 5.14 -1.00 -5.63
C ARG A 44 6.34 -1.50 -6.43
N LYS A 45 7.23 -0.60 -6.84
CA LYS A 45 8.41 -0.92 -7.68
C LYS A 45 9.21 -2.12 -7.16
N GLY A 46 9.47 -2.16 -5.85
CA GLY A 46 10.20 -3.25 -5.22
C GLY A 46 9.51 -4.62 -5.31
N LEU A 47 8.16 -4.64 -5.26
CA LEU A 47 7.39 -5.89 -5.45
C LEU A 47 7.46 -6.36 -6.91
N GLY A 48 7.40 -5.43 -7.86
CA GLY A 48 7.56 -5.74 -9.28
C GLY A 48 8.94 -6.32 -9.60
N GLU A 49 10.01 -5.70 -9.09
CA GLU A 49 11.39 -6.20 -9.29
C GLU A 49 11.60 -7.58 -8.65
N LEU A 50 11.02 -7.84 -7.48
CA LEU A 50 11.03 -9.17 -6.86
C LEU A 50 10.46 -10.24 -7.79
N ALA A 51 9.27 -9.99 -8.34
CA ALA A 51 8.61 -10.91 -9.26
C ALA A 51 9.42 -11.08 -10.56
N ILE A 52 10.01 -10.02 -11.10
CA ILE A 52 10.87 -10.08 -12.29
C ILE A 52 12.11 -10.96 -12.04
N ARG A 53 12.77 -10.81 -10.88
CA ARG A 53 13.94 -11.61 -10.52
C ARG A 53 13.62 -13.09 -10.38
N GLN A 54 12.49 -13.43 -9.76
CA GLN A 54 12.01 -14.81 -9.68
C GLN A 54 11.72 -15.38 -11.08
N ALA A 55 11.03 -14.60 -11.92
CA ALA A 55 10.68 -15.03 -13.28
C ALA A 55 11.92 -15.30 -14.16
N LYS A 56 13.01 -14.55 -13.97
CA LYS A 56 14.30 -14.83 -14.64
C LYS A 56 14.89 -16.20 -14.27
N LEU A 57 14.55 -16.73 -13.10
CA LEU A 57 14.90 -18.09 -12.64
C LEU A 57 13.83 -19.13 -13.01
N LYS A 58 12.88 -18.77 -13.88
CA LYS A 58 11.71 -19.57 -14.29
C LYS A 58 10.72 -19.87 -13.16
N ASP A 59 10.78 -19.11 -12.07
CA ASP A 59 9.76 -19.13 -11.01
C ASP A 59 8.78 -17.97 -11.22
N TYR A 60 7.55 -18.29 -11.62
CA TYR A 60 6.51 -17.31 -11.93
C TYR A 60 5.53 -17.08 -10.76
N SER A 61 5.74 -17.75 -9.62
CA SER A 61 4.82 -17.68 -8.48
C SER A 61 4.58 -16.26 -7.96
N GLY A 62 5.62 -15.41 -7.95
CA GLY A 62 5.49 -14.00 -7.57
C GLY A 62 4.65 -13.18 -8.55
N VAL A 63 4.73 -13.48 -9.85
CA VAL A 63 3.90 -12.81 -10.87
C VAL A 63 2.44 -13.20 -10.69
N ASP A 64 2.16 -14.50 -10.51
CA ASP A 64 0.80 -15.00 -10.31
C ASP A 64 0.18 -14.43 -9.02
N THR A 65 0.97 -14.35 -7.95
CA THR A 65 0.54 -13.76 -6.68
C THR A 65 0.19 -12.29 -6.84
N LEU A 66 1.06 -11.49 -7.48
CA LEU A 66 0.79 -10.07 -7.72
C LEU A 66 -0.44 -9.87 -8.61
N LEU A 67 -0.61 -10.70 -9.63
CA LEU A 67 -1.79 -10.64 -10.50
C LEU A 67 -3.07 -10.89 -9.70
N GLY A 68 -3.10 -11.94 -8.87
CA GLY A 68 -4.27 -12.24 -8.03
C GLY A 68 -4.62 -11.09 -7.07
N LEU A 69 -3.62 -10.52 -6.41
CA LEU A 69 -3.80 -9.39 -5.48
C LEU A 69 -4.33 -8.14 -6.18
N LEU A 70 -3.77 -7.82 -7.35
CA LEU A 70 -4.11 -6.60 -8.10
C LEU A 70 -5.45 -6.69 -8.83
N GLN A 71 -6.01 -7.88 -8.99
CA GLN A 71 -7.38 -8.07 -9.51
C GLN A 71 -8.46 -7.68 -8.50
N THR A 72 -8.15 -7.80 -7.20
CA THR A 72 -9.07 -7.53 -6.09
C THR A 72 -8.41 -6.65 -5.02
N PRO A 73 -7.89 -5.45 -5.39
CA PRO A 73 -6.98 -4.69 -4.55
C PRO A 73 -7.66 -4.01 -3.35
N PHE A 74 -9.00 -4.03 -3.28
CA PHE A 74 -9.80 -3.45 -2.20
C PHE A 74 -10.36 -4.50 -1.23
N ASP A 75 -10.22 -5.78 -1.55
CA ASP A 75 -10.72 -6.88 -0.72
C ASP A 75 -9.69 -7.20 0.37
N GLU A 76 -10.16 -7.51 1.58
CA GLU A 76 -9.28 -7.98 2.65
C GLU A 76 -8.66 -9.32 2.27
N GLN A 77 -7.33 -9.42 2.31
CA GLN A 77 -6.61 -10.67 1.97
C GLN A 77 -5.63 -11.07 3.08
N PRO A 78 -6.11 -11.66 4.19
CA PRO A 78 -5.29 -11.96 5.38
C PRO A 78 -4.08 -12.85 5.09
N ALA A 79 -4.14 -13.67 4.03
CA ALA A 79 -3.07 -14.57 3.63
C ALA A 79 -1.85 -13.85 2.98
N HIS A 80 -1.98 -12.58 2.60
CA HIS A 80 -0.99 -11.85 1.79
C HIS A 80 -0.42 -10.58 2.46
N GLU A 81 -0.73 -10.37 3.75
CA GLU A 81 -0.35 -9.17 4.51
C GLU A 81 1.18 -8.90 4.52
N ALA A 82 2.02 -9.95 4.54
CA ALA A 82 3.47 -9.85 4.35
C ALA A 82 3.92 -10.86 3.29
N PRO A 83 4.71 -10.51 2.24
CA PRO A 83 5.45 -9.28 1.94
C PRO A 83 4.72 -8.23 1.08
N TYR A 84 3.45 -8.44 0.72
CA TYR A 84 2.80 -7.66 -0.36
C TYR A 84 2.06 -6.41 0.12
N ALA A 85 1.54 -6.37 1.36
CA ALA A 85 0.93 -5.19 1.96
C ALA A 85 1.88 -4.45 2.96
N GLY A 86 2.83 -5.16 3.57
CA GLY A 86 3.78 -4.61 4.55
C GLY A 86 4.84 -3.64 4.03
N ILE A 87 5.75 -3.23 4.93
CA ILE A 87 6.91 -2.38 4.61
C ILE A 87 7.87 -3.17 3.72
N LEU A 88 8.24 -2.58 2.59
CA LEU A 88 9.26 -3.14 1.71
C LEU A 88 10.63 -3.14 2.40
N PRO A 89 11.45 -4.19 2.23
CA PRO A 89 12.83 -4.19 2.70
C PRO A 89 13.64 -3.08 2.02
N ASP A 90 14.66 -2.56 2.71
CA ASP A 90 15.40 -1.34 2.32
C ASP A 90 15.92 -1.38 0.88
N TRP A 91 16.46 -2.52 0.45
CA TRP A 91 16.96 -2.70 -0.91
C TRP A 91 15.88 -2.52 -1.99
N ALA A 92 14.62 -2.85 -1.67
CA ALA A 92 13.49 -2.79 -2.58
C ALA A 92 12.88 -1.37 -2.67
N VAL A 93 13.09 -0.55 -1.63
CA VAL A 93 12.75 0.88 -1.61
C VAL A 93 13.74 1.70 -2.45
N GLN A 94 15.01 1.27 -2.50
CA GLN A 94 16.08 1.97 -3.23
C GLN A 94 16.15 1.66 -4.73
N ILE A 95 15.20 0.90 -5.29
CA ILE A 95 15.18 0.62 -6.72
C ILE A 95 14.74 1.88 -7.47
N GLU A 96 15.74 2.61 -7.99
CA GLU A 96 15.53 3.61 -9.02
C GLU A 96 15.48 2.93 -10.39
N ILE A 97 14.32 3.01 -11.03
CA ILE A 97 14.18 2.65 -12.44
C ILE A 97 14.52 3.91 -13.23
N SER A 98 15.74 3.97 -13.78
CA SER A 98 16.04 4.90 -14.87
C SER A 98 15.27 4.42 -16.09
N CYS A 99 14.15 5.07 -16.41
CA CYS A 99 13.57 4.97 -17.74
C CYS A 99 14.47 5.75 -18.71
N SER A 100 15.62 5.18 -19.08
CA SER A 100 16.40 5.64 -20.22
C SER A 100 16.01 4.80 -21.43
N SER A 101 15.07 5.31 -22.22
CA SER A 101 14.88 4.96 -23.64
C SER A 101 14.33 6.16 -24.38
#